data_AF-A0A7S2AJ55-F1
#
_entry.id   AF-A0A7S2AJ55-F1
#
_cell.length_a   1.000
_cell.length_b   1.000
_cell.length_c   1.000
_cell.angle_alpha   90.00
_cell.angle_beta   90.00
_cell.angle_gamma   90.00
#
_symmetry.space_group_name_H-M   'P 1'
#
loop_
_entity.id
_entity.type
_entity.pdbx_description
1 polymer ?
#
loop_
_entity_poly.entity_id
_entity_poly.type
_entity_poly.pdbx_seq_one_letter_code
_entity_poly.pdbx_strand_id
1 'polypeptide(L)'
;RKLVLQLLGDRSRRVAENLEAGFAAETAKGATFDQALNKVMVLAFKAAECHTVYTLAKNNLEVVMEKTPAGPLREALLRLYELMALQQIYENGGDYLGLLPSADPILARISRLLEEIRPDAVALTDGFGFTDWNLKSTLGRYDGKVYEAIYEEAKLSPLNQDPKMIGWDKFAEILDMDFIREGMAQQRQGDKASSKL
;
A
#
# COMPACT_ATOMS: atom_id res chain seq x y z
N ARG A 1 -12.45 2.74 -18.18
CA ARG A 1 -12.26 4.02 -17.43
C ARG A 1 -13.59 4.67 -17.03
N LYS A 2 -14.43 5.21 -17.94
CA LYS A 2 -15.75 5.80 -17.59
C LYS A 2 -16.71 4.80 -16.91
N LEU A 3 -16.80 3.58 -17.43
CA LEU A 3 -17.61 2.50 -16.82
C LEU A 3 -17.15 2.18 -15.39
N VAL A 4 -15.83 2.16 -15.15
CA VAL A 4 -15.26 1.88 -13.82
C VAL A 4 -15.67 2.96 -12.82
N LEU A 5 -15.63 4.24 -13.23
CA LEU A 5 -16.11 5.34 -12.39
C LEU A 5 -17.61 5.23 -12.10
N GLN A 6 -18.42 4.84 -13.10
CA GLN A 6 -19.84 4.60 -12.92
C GLN A 6 -20.12 3.46 -11.93
N LEU A 7 -19.35 2.37 -11.98
CA LEU A 7 -19.47 1.26 -11.02
C LEU A 7 -19.13 1.70 -9.59
N LEU A 8 -18.08 2.50 -9.39
CA LEU A 8 -17.75 3.07 -8.09
C LEU A 8 -18.87 4.01 -7.58
N GLY A 9 -19.45 4.82 -8.47
CA GLY A 9 -20.57 5.70 -8.14
C GLY A 9 -21.86 4.95 -7.81
N ASP A 10 -22.21 3.91 -8.58
CA ASP A 10 -23.34 3.04 -8.30
C ASP A 10 -23.20 2.36 -6.94
N ARG A 11 -22.02 1.81 -6.64
CA ARG A 11 -21.72 1.23 -5.33
C ARG A 11 -21.91 2.24 -4.21
N SER A 12 -21.32 3.44 -4.33
CA SER A 12 -21.45 4.49 -3.32
C SER A 12 -22.91 4.87 -3.08
N ARG A 13 -23.70 4.98 -4.15
CA ARG A 13 -25.13 5.31 -4.06
C ARG A 13 -25.92 4.18 -3.38
N ARG A 14 -25.78 2.93 -3.82
CA ARG A 14 -26.52 1.78 -3.23
C ARG A 14 -26.24 1.61 -1.75
N VAL A 15 -24.98 1.75 -1.32
CA VAL A 15 -24.61 1.63 0.10
C VAL A 15 -25.20 2.78 0.92
N ALA A 16 -25.26 4.00 0.37
CA ALA A 16 -25.90 5.14 1.03
C ALA A 16 -27.43 4.98 1.13
N GLU A 17 -28.09 4.49 0.08
CA GLU A 17 -29.53 4.17 0.10
C GLU A 17 -29.84 3.08 1.15
N ASN A 18 -29.00 2.03 1.24
CA ASN A 18 -29.13 1.00 2.26
C ASN A 18 -28.95 1.55 3.68
N LEU A 19 -28.01 2.49 3.86
CA LEU A 19 -27.79 3.16 5.15
C LEU A 19 -29.03 3.95 5.57
N GLU A 20 -29.57 4.75 4.66
CA GLU A 20 -30.77 5.55 4.91
C GLU A 20 -31.96 4.65 5.29
N ALA A 21 -32.18 3.58 4.52
CA ALA A 21 -33.25 2.62 4.80
C ALA A 21 -33.08 1.94 6.17
N GLY A 22 -31.86 1.51 6.51
CA GLY A 22 -31.56 0.91 7.80
C GLY A 22 -31.75 1.88 8.97
N PHE A 23 -31.28 3.12 8.80
CA PHE A 23 -31.44 4.17 9.81
C PHE A 23 -32.92 4.48 10.03
N ALA A 24 -33.67 4.73 8.95
CA ALA A 24 -35.11 5.02 9.00
C ALA A 24 -35.92 3.90 9.66
N ALA A 25 -35.54 2.62 9.44
CA ALA A 25 -36.18 1.48 10.07
C ALA A 25 -36.00 1.47 11.61
N GLU A 26 -34.85 1.92 12.12
CA GLU A 26 -34.62 2.03 13.57
C GLU A 26 -35.34 3.24 14.16
N THR A 27 -35.36 4.38 13.48
CA THR A 27 -36.11 5.56 13.92
C THR A 27 -37.62 5.27 13.94
N ALA A 28 -38.13 4.50 12.98
CA ALA A 28 -39.54 4.07 12.96
C ALA A 28 -39.92 3.17 14.15
N LYS A 29 -38.96 2.48 14.77
CA LYS A 29 -39.16 1.72 16.02
C LYS A 29 -39.14 2.61 17.27
N GLY A 30 -38.99 3.93 17.11
CA GLY A 30 -38.91 4.90 18.20
C GLY A 30 -37.50 5.06 18.79
N ALA A 31 -36.45 4.56 18.13
CA ALA A 31 -35.08 4.79 18.55
C ALA A 31 -34.73 6.29 18.44
N THR A 32 -33.98 6.80 19.41
CA THR A 32 -33.34 8.12 19.29
C THR A 32 -32.32 8.13 18.16
N PHE A 33 -31.91 9.30 17.69
CA PHE A 33 -30.88 9.44 16.66
C PHE A 33 -29.60 8.64 16.99
N ASP A 34 -29.07 8.79 18.19
CA ASP A 34 -27.83 8.11 18.60
C ASP A 34 -28.00 6.59 18.67
N GLN A 35 -29.16 6.11 19.13
CA GLN A 35 -29.46 4.69 19.15
C GLN A 35 -29.58 4.11 17.75
N ALA A 36 -30.33 4.77 16.85
CA ALA A 36 -30.48 4.36 15.46
C ALA A 36 -29.12 4.36 14.73
N LEU A 37 -28.32 5.42 14.90
CA LEU A 37 -26.98 5.52 14.31
C LEU A 37 -26.06 4.40 14.83
N ASN A 38 -26.08 4.12 16.13
CA ASN A 38 -25.30 3.03 16.71
C ASN A 38 -25.68 1.67 16.14
N LYS A 39 -26.96 1.43 15.81
CA LYS A 39 -27.42 0.18 15.19
C LYS A 39 -26.94 0.01 13.75
N VAL A 40 -26.76 1.10 13.01
CA VAL A 40 -26.31 1.07 11.60
C VAL A 40 -24.86 1.52 11.42
N MET A 41 -24.09 1.68 12.51
CA MET A 41 -22.77 2.32 12.47
C MET A 41 -21.78 1.65 11.51
N VAL A 42 -21.78 0.32 11.42
CA VAL A 42 -20.92 -0.42 10.49
C VAL A 42 -21.24 -0.07 9.03
N LEU A 43 -22.54 0.03 8.71
CA LEU A 43 -23.00 0.42 7.38
C LEU A 43 -22.71 1.91 7.11
N ALA A 44 -22.80 2.76 8.14
CA ALA A 44 -22.44 4.17 8.04
C ALA A 44 -20.96 4.36 7.70
N PHE A 45 -20.07 3.62 8.37
CA PHE A 45 -18.65 3.61 8.03
C PHE A 45 -18.40 3.13 6.60
N LYS A 46 -19.07 2.05 6.18
CA LYS A 46 -18.95 1.55 4.80
C LYS A 46 -19.43 2.57 3.76
N ALA A 47 -20.53 3.26 4.02
CA ALA A 47 -21.04 4.31 3.14
C ALA A 47 -20.04 5.46 2.99
N ALA A 48 -19.43 5.91 4.09
CA ALA A 48 -18.41 6.95 4.08
C ALA A 48 -17.15 6.53 3.30
N GLU A 49 -16.69 5.28 3.49
CA GLU A 49 -15.59 4.71 2.71
C GLU A 49 -15.91 4.69 1.21
N CYS A 50 -17.05 4.12 0.82
CA CYS A 50 -17.48 4.05 -0.58
C CYS A 50 -17.57 5.43 -1.23
N HIS A 51 -18.12 6.42 -0.52
CA HIS A 51 -18.23 7.80 -0.99
C HIS A 51 -16.86 8.47 -1.18
N THR A 52 -15.94 8.24 -0.24
CA THR A 52 -14.59 8.78 -0.30
C THR A 52 -13.81 8.19 -1.48
N VAL A 53 -13.88 6.87 -1.68
CA VAL A 53 -13.24 6.19 -2.82
C VAL A 53 -13.81 6.67 -4.16
N TYR A 54 -15.14 6.81 -4.27
CA TYR A 54 -15.76 7.35 -5.48
C TYR A 54 -15.32 8.79 -5.76
N THR A 55 -15.32 9.65 -4.73
CA THR A 55 -14.90 11.05 -4.84
C THR A 55 -13.43 11.16 -5.24
N LEU A 56 -12.55 10.36 -4.64
CA LEU A 56 -11.14 10.27 -5.03
C LEU A 56 -10.99 9.89 -6.51
N ALA A 57 -11.68 8.83 -6.95
CA ALA A 57 -11.62 8.37 -8.34
C ALA A 57 -12.16 9.43 -9.31
N LYS A 58 -13.28 10.07 -8.99
CA LYS A 58 -13.87 11.14 -9.78
C LYS A 58 -12.90 12.31 -9.94
N ASN A 59 -12.40 12.85 -8.82
CA ASN A 59 -11.51 14.00 -8.82
C ASN A 59 -10.20 13.69 -9.56
N ASN A 60 -9.65 12.50 -9.38
CA ASN A 60 -8.43 12.07 -10.07
C ASN A 60 -8.63 12.05 -11.59
N LEU A 61 -9.71 11.42 -12.08
CA LEU A 61 -10.00 11.37 -13.50
C LEU A 61 -10.26 12.77 -14.09
N GLU A 62 -11.03 13.61 -13.39
CA GLU A 62 -11.31 14.98 -13.82
C GLU A 62 -10.03 15.81 -13.93
N VAL A 63 -9.18 15.78 -12.90
CA VAL A 63 -7.90 16.51 -12.89
C VAL A 63 -6.96 16.02 -13.98
N VAL A 64 -6.81 14.71 -14.19
CA VAL A 64 -5.95 14.17 -15.26
C VAL A 64 -6.46 14.59 -16.64
N MET A 65 -7.77 14.62 -16.86
CA MET A 65 -8.36 15.01 -18.13
C MET A 65 -8.27 16.53 -18.39
N GLU A 66 -8.40 17.35 -17.35
CA GLU A 66 -8.38 18.82 -17.45
C GLU A 66 -6.96 19.39 -17.47
N LYS A 67 -6.09 18.95 -16.54
CA LYS A 67 -4.80 19.60 -16.25
C LYS A 67 -3.62 19.02 -17.03
N THR A 68 -3.70 17.77 -17.46
CA THR A 68 -2.60 17.12 -18.19
C THR A 68 -2.94 17.09 -19.66
N PRO A 69 -2.16 17.69 -20.59
CA PRO A 69 -2.42 17.63 -22.03
C PRO A 69 -2.42 16.20 -22.61
N ALA A 70 -3.03 16.01 -23.77
CA ALA A 70 -2.99 14.71 -24.45
C ALA A 70 -1.54 14.34 -24.80
N GLY A 71 -1.12 13.13 -24.43
CA GLY A 71 0.25 12.67 -24.66
C GLY A 71 0.64 11.52 -23.74
N PRO A 72 1.92 11.10 -23.76
CA PRO A 72 2.41 9.94 -23.02
C PRO A 72 2.16 10.03 -21.50
N LEU A 73 2.37 11.21 -20.91
CA LEU A 73 2.12 11.44 -19.49
C LEU A 73 0.65 11.21 -19.11
N ARG A 74 -0.29 11.74 -19.91
CA ARG A 74 -1.73 11.53 -19.65
C ARG A 74 -2.07 10.05 -19.72
N GLU A 75 -1.56 9.31 -20.70
CA GLU A 75 -1.83 7.87 -20.78
C GLU A 75 -1.24 7.09 -19.61
N ALA A 76 -0.02 7.42 -19.16
CA ALA A 76 0.58 6.79 -17.97
C ALA A 76 -0.27 7.04 -16.71
N LEU A 77 -0.72 8.29 -16.49
CA LEU A 77 -1.62 8.64 -15.38
C LEU A 77 -2.98 7.95 -15.49
N LEU A 78 -3.53 7.81 -16.70
CA LEU A 78 -4.79 7.10 -16.92
C LEU A 78 -4.69 5.59 -16.70
N ARG A 79 -3.52 4.97 -16.96
CA ARG A 79 -3.25 3.57 -16.59
C ARG A 79 -3.19 3.41 -15.08
N LEU A 80 -2.49 4.30 -14.36
CA LEU A 80 -2.45 4.30 -12.89
C LEU A 80 -3.86 4.46 -12.30
N TYR A 81 -4.65 5.40 -12.81
CA TYR A 81 -6.05 5.58 -12.43
C TYR A 81 -6.86 4.31 -12.63
N GLU A 82 -6.73 3.66 -13.80
CA GLU A 82 -7.45 2.44 -14.12
C GLU A 82 -7.05 1.29 -13.20
N LEU A 83 -5.75 1.13 -12.91
CA LEU A 83 -5.22 0.14 -11.97
C LEU A 83 -5.80 0.34 -10.57
N MET A 84 -5.72 1.56 -10.04
CA MET A 84 -6.27 1.92 -8.73
C MET A 84 -7.77 1.61 -8.64
N ALA A 85 -8.54 2.02 -9.65
CA ALA A 85 -9.99 1.87 -9.62
C ALA A 85 -10.42 0.39 -9.79
N LEU A 86 -9.73 -0.39 -10.62
CA LEU A 86 -10.02 -1.82 -10.77
C LEU A 86 -9.62 -2.61 -9.51
N GLN A 87 -8.52 -2.26 -8.86
CA GLN A 87 -8.13 -2.86 -7.58
C GLN A 87 -9.21 -2.66 -6.52
N GLN A 88 -9.77 -1.45 -6.41
CA GLN A 88 -10.88 -1.15 -5.50
C GLN A 88 -12.12 -2.01 -5.79
N ILE A 89 -12.45 -2.24 -7.07
CA ILE A 89 -13.58 -3.11 -7.43
C ILE A 89 -13.27 -4.57 -7.08
N TYR A 90 -12.07 -5.05 -7.39
CA TYR A 90 -11.67 -6.44 -7.16
C TYR A 90 -11.68 -6.79 -5.66
N GLU A 91 -11.06 -5.96 -4.82
CA GLU A 91 -10.99 -6.16 -3.36
C GLU A 91 -12.37 -6.06 -2.69
N ASN A 92 -13.32 -5.34 -3.30
CA ASN A 92 -14.68 -5.19 -2.81
C ASN A 92 -15.71 -5.92 -3.70
N GLY A 93 -15.32 -7.04 -4.33
CA GLY A 93 -16.14 -7.75 -5.32
C GLY A 93 -17.54 -8.13 -4.84
N GLY A 94 -17.72 -8.39 -3.54
CA GLY A 94 -19.03 -8.71 -2.94
C GLY A 94 -20.08 -7.61 -3.12
N ASP A 95 -19.66 -6.34 -3.14
CA ASP A 95 -20.58 -5.21 -3.34
C ASP A 95 -21.13 -5.16 -4.78
N TYR A 96 -20.52 -5.89 -5.71
CA TYR A 96 -20.86 -5.94 -7.13
C TYR A 96 -21.55 -7.25 -7.56
N LEU A 97 -21.93 -8.10 -6.59
CA LEU A 97 -22.63 -9.34 -6.87
C LEU A 97 -23.94 -9.06 -7.64
N GLY A 98 -24.15 -9.79 -8.74
CA GLY A 98 -25.30 -9.60 -9.63
C GLY A 98 -25.15 -8.47 -10.66
N LEU A 99 -24.16 -7.58 -10.51
CA LEU A 99 -23.78 -6.60 -11.53
C LEU A 99 -22.63 -7.09 -12.40
N LEU A 100 -21.67 -7.79 -11.78
CA LEU A 100 -20.51 -8.35 -12.45
C LEU A 100 -20.61 -9.88 -12.46
N PRO A 101 -20.47 -10.55 -13.62
CA PRO A 101 -20.64 -12.00 -13.72
C PRO A 101 -19.46 -12.78 -13.11
N SER A 102 -18.24 -12.22 -13.16
CA SER A 102 -17.02 -12.79 -12.59
C SER A 102 -15.98 -11.69 -12.36
N ALA A 103 -15.04 -11.95 -11.45
CA ALA A 103 -13.86 -11.12 -11.21
C ALA A 103 -12.70 -11.39 -12.20
N ASP A 104 -12.73 -12.49 -12.96
CA ASP A 104 -11.62 -12.91 -13.83
C ASP A 104 -11.21 -11.83 -14.87
N PRO A 105 -12.16 -11.15 -15.56
CA PRO A 105 -11.79 -10.11 -16.52
C PRO A 105 -11.10 -8.90 -15.86
N ILE A 106 -11.46 -8.61 -14.60
CA ILE A 106 -10.88 -7.51 -13.82
C ILE A 106 -9.45 -7.87 -13.45
N LEU A 107 -9.23 -9.07 -12.90
CA LEU A 107 -7.89 -9.55 -12.54
C LEU A 107 -6.98 -9.62 -13.77
N ALA A 108 -7.47 -10.13 -14.90
CA ALA A 108 -6.72 -10.16 -16.15
C ALA A 108 -6.40 -8.76 -16.69
N ARG A 109 -7.23 -7.75 -16.43
CA ARG A 109 -6.92 -6.35 -16.78
C ARG A 109 -5.90 -5.75 -15.82
N ILE A 110 -5.99 -6.03 -14.52
CA ILE A 110 -5.01 -5.60 -13.51
C ILE A 110 -3.62 -6.13 -13.87
N SER A 111 -3.48 -7.42 -14.18
CA SER A 111 -2.18 -8.01 -14.56
C SER A 111 -1.57 -7.32 -15.79
N ARG A 112 -2.39 -7.06 -16.82
CA ARG A 112 -1.93 -6.32 -18.02
C ARG A 112 -1.53 -4.89 -17.71
N LEU A 113 -2.28 -4.18 -16.86
CA LEU A 113 -1.94 -2.82 -16.45
C LEU A 113 -0.61 -2.77 -15.70
N LEU A 114 -0.32 -3.76 -14.85
CA LEU A 114 0.97 -3.85 -14.16
C LEU A 114 2.13 -3.99 -15.15
N GLU A 115 1.98 -4.78 -16.21
CA GLU A 115 2.96 -4.89 -17.30
C GLU A 115 3.09 -3.57 -18.08
N GLU A 116 1.97 -2.91 -18.40
CA GLU A 116 1.94 -1.63 -19.13
C GLU A 116 2.56 -0.47 -18.33
N ILE A 117 2.45 -0.47 -16.99
CA ILE A 117 2.97 0.58 -16.10
C ILE A 117 4.44 0.35 -15.74
N ARG A 118 4.91 -0.91 -15.70
CA ARG A 118 6.26 -1.27 -15.25
C ARG A 118 7.39 -0.45 -15.91
N PRO A 119 7.40 -0.17 -17.22
CA PRO A 119 8.46 0.65 -17.84
C PRO A 119 8.51 2.09 -17.34
N ASP A 120 7.37 2.64 -16.93
CA ASP A 120 7.22 4.03 -16.49
C ASP A 120 7.36 4.17 -14.96
N ALA A 121 7.42 3.06 -14.21
CA ALA A 121 7.30 3.06 -12.75
C ALA A 121 8.33 3.97 -12.04
N VAL A 122 9.60 3.91 -12.44
CA VAL A 122 10.66 4.76 -11.89
C VAL A 122 10.43 6.23 -12.23
N ALA A 123 10.11 6.55 -13.49
CA ALA A 123 9.86 7.93 -13.90
C ALA A 123 8.63 8.54 -13.21
N LEU A 124 7.59 7.73 -12.98
CA LEU A 124 6.39 8.13 -12.24
C LEU A 124 6.70 8.42 -10.77
N THR A 125 7.60 7.67 -10.13
CA THR A 125 8.04 7.97 -8.76
C THR A 125 9.02 9.14 -8.69
N ASP A 126 9.89 9.29 -9.69
CA ASP A 126 10.82 10.42 -9.77
C ASP A 126 10.09 11.74 -9.98
N GLY A 127 8.91 11.71 -10.63
CA GLY A 127 8.05 12.86 -10.86
C GLY A 127 7.58 13.59 -9.58
N PHE A 128 7.64 12.94 -8.41
CA PHE A 128 7.40 13.62 -7.13
C PHE A 128 8.51 14.60 -6.73
N GLY A 129 9.73 14.44 -7.28
CA GLY A 129 10.84 15.35 -7.06
C GLY A 129 11.43 15.32 -5.65
N PHE A 130 11.35 14.19 -4.95
CA PHE A 130 11.98 14.04 -3.64
C PHE A 130 13.51 14.01 -3.77
N THR A 131 14.20 14.84 -2.99
CA THR A 131 15.67 14.74 -2.86
C THR A 131 16.04 13.66 -1.86
N ASP A 132 17.26 13.11 -1.95
CA ASP A 132 17.78 12.16 -0.94
C ASP A 132 17.71 12.72 0.48
N TRP A 133 17.87 14.04 0.64
CA TRP A 133 17.72 14.73 1.92
C TRP A 133 16.28 14.68 2.48
N ASN A 134 15.28 14.77 1.60
CA ASN A 134 13.88 14.63 2.00
C ASN A 134 13.50 13.17 2.23
N LEU A 135 13.96 12.27 1.35
CA LEU A 135 13.57 10.87 1.33
C LEU A 135 14.21 10.06 2.46
N LYS A 136 15.46 10.39 2.84
CA LYS A 136 16.21 9.75 3.94
C LYS A 136 16.17 8.23 3.91
N SER A 137 16.29 7.64 2.73
CA SER A 137 16.22 6.20 2.51
C SER A 137 17.48 5.71 1.81
N THR A 138 18.21 4.78 2.43
CA THR A 138 19.37 4.13 1.81
C THR A 138 18.95 3.21 0.64
N LEU A 139 17.77 2.59 0.72
CA LEU A 139 17.18 1.78 -0.35
C LEU A 139 16.65 2.63 -1.50
N GLY A 140 16.14 3.83 -1.19
CA GLY A 140 15.49 4.72 -2.15
C GLY A 140 16.42 5.76 -2.79
N ARG A 141 17.75 5.57 -2.71
CA ARG A 141 18.70 6.55 -3.23
C ARG A 141 18.56 6.78 -4.72
N TYR A 142 18.63 8.05 -5.11
CA TYR A 142 18.53 8.45 -6.52
C TYR A 142 19.65 7.87 -7.41
N ASP A 143 20.87 7.74 -6.88
CA ASP A 143 22.02 7.25 -7.65
C ASP A 143 22.07 5.72 -7.82
N GLY A 144 21.12 4.99 -7.23
CA GLY A 144 21.04 3.53 -7.30
C GLY A 144 22.16 2.78 -6.55
N LYS A 145 23.05 3.48 -5.81
CA LYS A 145 24.16 2.86 -5.05
C LYS A 145 23.69 2.36 -3.68
N VAL A 146 22.74 1.44 -3.73
CA VAL A 146 21.98 0.97 -2.57
C VAL A 146 22.86 0.20 -1.59
N TYR A 147 23.70 -0.71 -2.09
CA TYR A 147 24.48 -1.61 -1.23
C TYR A 147 25.56 -0.86 -0.44
N GLU A 148 26.28 0.04 -1.10
CA GLU A 148 27.30 0.87 -0.48
C GLU A 148 26.67 1.79 0.57
N ALA A 149 25.52 2.40 0.26
CA ALA A 149 24.83 3.26 1.20
C ALA A 149 24.31 2.52 2.43
N ILE A 150 23.74 1.32 2.27
CA ILE A 150 23.32 0.48 3.40
C ILE A 150 24.52 0.13 4.27
N TYR A 151 25.65 -0.23 3.65
CA TYR A 151 26.85 -0.60 4.37
C TYR A 151 27.44 0.58 5.16
N GLU A 152 27.57 1.76 4.53
CA GLU A 152 28.07 2.95 5.21
C GLU A 152 27.13 3.39 6.34
N GLU A 153 25.81 3.38 6.12
CA GLU A 153 24.83 3.71 7.16
C GLU A 153 24.88 2.73 8.34
N ALA A 154 25.05 1.43 8.06
CA ALA A 154 25.20 0.42 9.09
C ALA A 154 26.43 0.69 9.96
N LYS A 155 27.56 1.12 9.38
CA LYS A 155 28.76 1.48 10.16
C LYS A 155 28.54 2.66 11.09
N LEU A 156 27.68 3.61 10.71
CA LEU A 156 27.38 4.79 11.53
C LEU A 156 26.49 4.47 12.73
N SER A 157 25.87 3.29 12.76
CA SER A 157 25.05 2.84 13.89
C SER A 157 25.85 2.89 15.20
N PRO A 158 25.28 3.45 16.29
CA PRO A 158 25.91 3.44 17.61
C PRO A 158 26.32 2.05 18.10
N LEU A 159 25.58 1.01 17.67
CA LEU A 159 25.85 -0.38 18.03
C LEU A 159 27.14 -0.92 17.41
N ASN A 160 27.63 -0.30 16.34
CA ASN A 160 28.80 -0.74 15.59
C ASN A 160 30.05 0.11 15.89
N GLN A 161 29.97 1.03 16.87
CA GLN A 161 31.11 1.86 17.28
C GLN A 161 32.08 1.12 18.21
N ASP A 162 31.59 0.12 18.93
CA ASP A 162 32.40 -0.76 19.78
C ASP A 162 32.36 -2.18 19.21
N PRO A 163 33.51 -2.87 19.04
CA PRO A 163 33.52 -4.29 18.64
C PRO A 163 32.80 -5.21 19.63
N LYS A 164 32.55 -4.75 20.85
CA LYS A 164 31.83 -5.48 21.89
C LYS A 164 30.37 -5.09 21.91
N MET A 165 29.50 -6.10 21.90
CA MET A 165 28.06 -5.92 22.03
C MET A 165 27.70 -5.28 23.38
N ILE A 166 26.82 -4.28 23.34
CA ILE A 166 26.37 -3.56 24.53
C ILE A 166 25.72 -4.53 25.52
N GLY A 167 26.29 -4.61 26.73
CA GLY A 167 25.79 -5.48 27.79
C GLY A 167 26.39 -6.89 27.80
N TRP A 168 27.30 -7.22 26.87
CA TRP A 168 27.96 -8.52 26.82
C TRP A 168 28.67 -8.89 28.13
N ASP A 169 29.25 -7.92 28.84
CA ASP A 169 29.87 -8.16 30.16
C ASP A 169 28.88 -8.75 31.17
N LYS A 170 27.69 -8.16 31.25
CA LYS A 170 26.65 -8.60 32.19
C LYS A 170 26.10 -9.98 31.80
N PHE A 171 25.95 -10.24 30.51
CA PHE A 171 25.47 -11.54 30.05
C PHE A 171 26.52 -12.63 30.19
N ALA A 172 27.80 -12.32 29.99
CA ALA A 172 28.88 -13.27 30.15
C ALA A 172 29.06 -13.77 31.60
N GLU A 173 28.55 -13.05 32.60
CA GLU A 173 28.49 -13.50 34.00
C GLU A 173 27.43 -14.60 34.24
N ILE A 174 26.41 -14.69 33.39
CA ILE A 174 25.25 -15.58 33.56
C ILE A 174 25.28 -16.74 32.55
N LEU A 175 25.77 -16.48 31.34
CA LEU A 175 25.75 -17.43 30.24
C LEU A 175 26.94 -18.39 30.31
N ASP A 176 26.72 -19.64 29.90
CA ASP A 176 27.79 -20.60 29.66
C ASP A 176 28.56 -20.20 28.39
N MET A 177 29.66 -19.49 28.60
CA MET A 177 30.49 -18.95 27.53
C MET A 177 31.25 -20.02 26.74
N ASP A 178 31.52 -21.17 27.36
CA ASP A 178 32.22 -22.26 26.70
C ASP A 178 31.29 -22.97 25.71
N PHE A 179 30.05 -23.24 26.14
CA PHE A 179 29.00 -23.74 25.23
C PHE A 179 28.77 -22.81 24.02
N ILE A 180 28.69 -21.50 24.24
CA ILE A 180 28.49 -20.52 23.15
C ILE A 180 29.69 -20.50 22.19
N ARG A 181 30.93 -20.57 22.70
CA ARG A 181 32.14 -20.59 21.86
C ARG A 181 32.21 -21.86 21.00
N GLU A 182 31.85 -23.01 21.55
CA GLU A 182 31.79 -24.27 20.80
C GLU A 182 30.75 -24.18 19.67
N GLY A 183 29.56 -23.65 19.95
CA GLY A 183 28.53 -23.41 18.93
C GLY A 183 28.97 -22.48 17.80
N MET A 184 29.65 -21.37 18.14
CA MET A 184 30.21 -20.44 17.14
C MET A 184 31.26 -21.10 16.23
N ALA A 185 32.11 -21.96 16.81
CA ALA A 185 33.14 -22.67 16.04
C ALA A 185 32.54 -23.64 15.03
N GLN A 186 31.41 -24.27 15.37
CA GLN A 186 30.68 -25.18 14.48
C GLN A 186 29.92 -24.43 13.37
N GLN A 187 29.29 -23.29 13.68
CA GLN A 187 28.55 -22.49 12.68
C GLN A 187 29.45 -21.82 11.63
N ARG A 188 30.67 -21.41 12.00
CA ARG A 188 31.63 -20.80 11.05
C ARG A 188 32.31 -21.79 10.09
N GLN A 189 32.14 -23.10 10.30
CA GLN A 189 32.72 -24.13 9.41
C GLN A 189 31.84 -24.46 8.18
N GLY A 190 30.65 -23.84 8.04
CA GLY A 190 29.91 -23.85 6.79
C GLY A 190 30.60 -22.98 5.74
N ASP A 191 31.32 -23.62 4.81
CA ASP A 191 31.99 -23.09 3.62
C ASP A 191 32.61 -21.68 3.71
N LYS A 192 33.95 -21.67 3.82
CA LYS A 192 34.79 -20.58 3.29
C LYS A 192 34.68 -20.53 1.76
N ALA A 193 33.50 -20.29 1.21
CA ALA A 193 33.36 -19.82 -0.15
C ALA A 193 33.93 -18.40 -0.18
N SER A 194 35.02 -18.22 -0.93
CA SER A 194 35.63 -16.91 -1.17
C SER A 194 34.55 -15.90 -1.55
N SER A 195 34.29 -14.92 -0.69
CA SER A 195 33.49 -13.76 -1.06
C SER A 195 34.27 -13.01 -2.14
N LYS A 196 33.85 -13.19 -3.40
CA LYS A 196 34.18 -12.30 -4.49
C LYS A 196 33.10 -11.23 -4.52
N LEU A 197 33.27 -10.22 -3.67
CA LEU A 197 32.79 -8.87 -3.92
C LEU A 197 34.03 -8.03 -4.24
#